data_AF-A0A2G0ECJ1-F1
#
_entry.id   AF-A0A2G0ECJ1-F1
#
_cell.length_a   1.000
_cell.length_b   1.000
_cell.length_c   1.000
_cell.angle_alpha   90.00
_cell.angle_beta   90.00
_cell.angle_gamma   90.00
#
_symmetry.space_group_name_H-M   'P 1'
#
loop_
_entity.id
_entity.type
_entity.pdbx_description
1 polymer ?
#
loop_
_entity_poly.entity_id
_entity_poly.type
_entity_poly.pdbx_seq_one_letter_code
_entity_poly.pdbx_strand_id
1 'polypeptide(L)'
;MSFDNTITISIILALVALISPWITAVINNKHAESMKNKEIELQKHDSKTQTIQTTFSTFLNNVGICIGSNTDKNISAVKASGYAVLPYIQNEDIEVMKIFLSRFGYGNTNAEQKSLETYLIDKVLPILNKSLEKL
;
A
#
# COMPACT_ATOMS: atom_id res chain seq x y z
N MET A 1 -33.04 50.47 41.84
CA MET A 1 -32.22 49.24 41.99
C MET A 1 -31.16 49.30 40.90
N SER A 2 -30.04 49.96 41.17
CA SER A 2 -28.88 49.93 40.27
C SER A 2 -28.29 48.54 40.39
N PHE A 3 -28.53 47.68 39.40
CA PHE A 3 -27.70 46.50 39.26
C PHE A 3 -26.25 47.02 39.18
N ASP A 4 -25.42 46.65 40.16
CA ASP A 4 -24.00 46.99 40.16
C ASP A 4 -23.38 46.28 38.96
N ASN A 5 -23.26 47.01 37.85
CA ASN A 5 -22.68 46.50 36.60
C ASN A 5 -21.33 45.81 36.85
N THR A 6 -20.56 46.30 37.83
CA THR A 6 -19.30 45.70 38.28
C THR A 6 -19.49 44.27 38.78
N ILE A 7 -20.48 44.01 39.64
CA ILE A 7 -20.75 42.67 40.19
C ILE A 7 -21.20 41.73 39.07
N THR A 8 -22.09 42.20 38.18
CA THR A 8 -22.56 41.41 37.04
C THR A 8 -21.42 41.05 36.08
N ILE A 9 -20.53 41.99 35.77
CA ILE A 9 -19.36 41.77 34.90
C ILE A 9 -18.37 40.79 35.55
N SER A 10 -18.12 40.90 36.86
CA SER A 10 -17.23 39.98 37.58
C SER A 10 -17.75 38.54 37.59
N ILE A 11 -19.07 38.34 37.75
CA ILE A 11 -19.69 37.01 37.68
C ILE A 11 -19.56 36.42 36.28
N ILE A 12 -19.80 37.22 35.24
CA ILE A 12 -19.65 36.78 33.84
C ILE A 12 -18.20 36.38 33.55
N LEU A 13 -17.22 37.20 33.99
CA LEU A 13 -15.80 36.90 33.82
C LEU A 13 -15.39 35.60 34.53
N ALA A 14 -15.87 35.39 35.75
CA ALA A 14 -15.62 34.16 36.50
C ALA A 14 -16.21 32.93 35.79
N LEU A 15 -17.43 33.04 35.25
CA LEU A 15 -18.07 31.96 34.49
C LEU A 15 -17.32 31.66 33.18
N VAL A 16 -16.90 32.68 32.44
CA VAL A 16 -16.12 32.52 31.20
C VAL A 16 -14.74 31.91 31.49
N ALA A 17 -14.09 32.29 32.59
CA ALA A 17 -12.82 31.71 33.01
C ALA A 17 -12.92 30.22 33.39
N LEU A 18 -14.09 29.78 33.90
CA LEU A 18 -14.35 28.37 34.21
C LEU A 18 -14.73 27.54 32.98
N ILE A 19 -15.50 28.12 32.06
CA ILE A 19 -16.04 27.40 30.89
C ILE A 19 -15.06 27.39 29.71
N SER A 20 -14.25 28.44 29.53
CA SER A 20 -13.33 28.54 28.40
C SER A 20 -12.29 27.40 28.32
N PRO A 21 -11.69 26.89 29.42
CA PRO A 21 -10.77 25.75 29.36
C PRO A 21 -11.48 24.46 28.94
N TRP A 22 -12.75 24.29 29.33
CA TRP A 22 -13.56 23.13 28.95
C TRP A 22 -13.88 23.13 27.46
N ILE A 23 -14.35 24.27 26.93
CA ILE A 23 -14.62 24.42 25.48
C ILE A 23 -13.32 24.18 24.69
N THR A 24 -12.21 24.77 25.14
CA THR A 24 -10.90 24.61 24.51
C THR A 24 -10.44 23.15 24.53
N ALA A 25 -10.62 22.43 25.65
CA ALA A 25 -10.27 21.02 25.76
C ALA A 25 -11.10 20.14 24.83
N VAL A 26 -12.40 20.40 24.70
CA VAL A 26 -13.28 19.66 23.76
C VAL A 26 -12.85 19.88 22.31
N ILE A 27 -12.59 21.13 21.92
CA ILE A 27 -12.13 21.46 20.57
C ILE A 27 -10.78 20.79 20.29
N ASN A 28 -9.83 20.88 21.23
CA ASN A 28 -8.50 20.30 21.06
C ASN A 28 -8.56 18.77 20.95
N ASN A 29 -9.37 18.11 21.76
CA ASN A 29 -9.55 16.65 21.69
C ASN A 29 -10.16 16.20 20.37
N LYS A 30 -11.19 16.90 19.89
CA LYS A 30 -11.81 16.59 18.58
C LYS A 30 -10.83 16.79 17.43
N HIS A 31 -10.02 17.86 17.49
CA HIS A 31 -8.98 18.10 16.51
C HIS A 31 -7.90 17.01 16.56
N ALA A 32 -7.43 16.65 17.76
CA ALA A 32 -6.44 15.59 17.96
C ALA A 32 -6.93 14.23 17.46
N GLU A 33 -8.20 13.88 17.72
CA GLU A 33 -8.84 12.67 17.20
C GLU A 33 -8.89 12.70 15.66
N SER A 34 -9.32 13.82 15.07
CA SER A 34 -9.35 13.97 13.61
C SER A 34 -7.95 13.84 13.00
N MET A 35 -6.92 14.40 13.62
CA MET A 35 -5.54 14.30 13.13
C MET A 35 -5.04 12.87 13.21
N LYS A 36 -5.28 12.19 14.33
CA LYS A 36 -4.89 10.79 14.52
C LYS A 36 -5.57 9.86 13.51
N ASN A 37 -6.85 10.10 13.20
CA ASN A 37 -7.56 9.32 12.19
C ASN A 37 -6.94 9.49 10.79
N LYS A 38 -6.60 10.72 10.40
CA LYS A 38 -5.91 11.00 9.13
C LYS A 38 -4.52 10.36 9.08
N GLU A 39 -3.79 10.40 10.19
CA GLU A 39 -2.47 9.75 10.29
C GLU A 39 -2.56 8.24 10.11
N ILE A 40 -3.53 7.59 10.76
CA ILE A 40 -3.78 6.15 10.59
C ILE A 40 -4.15 5.81 9.15
N GLU A 41 -4.95 6.65 8.49
CA GLU A 41 -5.33 6.47 7.10
C GLU A 41 -4.13 6.57 6.15
N LEU A 42 -3.27 7.58 6.34
CA LEU A 42 -2.00 7.72 5.63
C LEU A 42 -1.09 6.51 5.85
N GLN A 43 -0.91 6.08 7.11
CA GLN A 43 -0.09 4.90 7.43
C GLN A 43 -0.62 3.62 6.77
N LYS A 44 -1.95 3.42 6.73
CA LYS A 44 -2.56 2.29 6.03
C LYS A 44 -2.31 2.35 4.53
N HIS A 45 -2.43 3.53 3.94
CA HIS A 45 -2.15 3.75 2.53
C HIS A 45 -0.69 3.42 2.20
N ASP A 46 0.25 4.00 2.94
CA ASP A 46 1.69 3.77 2.75
C ASP A 46 2.05 2.30 2.94
N SER A 47 1.50 1.66 3.97
CA SER A 47 1.72 0.23 4.24
C SER A 47 1.23 -0.65 3.08
N LYS A 48 0.08 -0.32 2.48
CA LYS A 48 -0.48 -1.05 1.34
C LYS A 48 0.41 -0.88 0.10
N THR A 49 0.78 0.36 -0.21
CA THR A 49 1.65 0.67 -1.36
C THR A 49 3.00 -0.03 -1.21
N GLN A 50 3.61 0.03 -0.03
CA GLN A 50 4.86 -0.65 0.28
C GLN A 50 4.73 -2.17 0.14
N THR A 51 3.62 -2.76 0.60
CA THR A 51 3.37 -4.20 0.47
C THR A 51 3.32 -4.63 -0.99
N ILE A 52 2.66 -3.86 -1.86
CA ILE A 52 2.53 -4.18 -3.28
C ILE A 52 3.89 -4.05 -3.98
N GLN A 53 4.61 -2.94 -3.75
CA GLN A 53 5.95 -2.73 -4.29
C GLN A 53 6.92 -3.85 -3.87
N THR A 54 6.88 -4.25 -2.59
CA THR A 54 7.73 -5.33 -2.06
C THR A 54 7.38 -6.66 -2.72
N THR A 55 6.08 -6.95 -2.88
CA THR A 55 5.61 -8.18 -3.52
C THR A 55 6.08 -8.26 -4.98
N PHE A 56 5.94 -7.17 -5.74
CA PHE A 56 6.34 -7.11 -7.15
C PHE A 56 7.86 -7.20 -7.29
N SER A 57 8.61 -6.48 -6.44
CA SER A 57 10.07 -6.53 -6.43
C SER A 57 10.60 -7.92 -6.09
N THR A 58 9.99 -8.60 -5.11
CA THR A 58 10.34 -9.97 -4.73
C THR A 58 10.10 -10.95 -5.88
N PHE A 59 8.97 -10.80 -6.57
CA PHE A 59 8.68 -11.60 -7.75
C PHE A 59 9.71 -11.40 -8.87
N LEU A 60 9.98 -10.16 -9.27
CA LEU A 60 10.94 -9.86 -10.32
C LEU A 60 12.36 -10.30 -9.97
N ASN A 61 12.76 -10.15 -8.71
CA ASN A 61 14.05 -10.65 -8.22
C ASN A 61 14.14 -12.19 -8.36
N ASN A 62 13.10 -12.92 -7.95
CA ASN A 62 13.08 -14.39 -8.10
C ASN A 62 13.12 -14.80 -9.58
N VAL A 63 12.44 -14.07 -10.46
CA VAL A 63 12.48 -14.31 -11.91
C VAL A 63 13.91 -14.14 -12.44
N GLY A 64 14.59 -13.03 -12.10
CA GLY A 64 15.97 -12.79 -12.50
C GLY A 64 16.93 -13.87 -11.99
N ILE A 65 16.79 -14.29 -10.73
CA ILE A 65 17.58 -15.38 -10.14
C ILE A 65 17.33 -16.69 -10.89
N CYS A 66 16.08 -17.01 -11.20
CA CYS A 66 15.72 -18.25 -11.90
C CYS A 66 16.21 -18.27 -13.36
N ILE A 67 16.22 -17.13 -14.03
CA ILE A 67 16.82 -16.97 -15.36
C ILE A 67 18.32 -17.23 -15.31
N GLY A 68 19.03 -16.67 -14.32
CA GLY A 68 20.47 -16.91 -14.15
C GLY A 68 20.83 -18.31 -13.65
N SER A 69 19.91 -18.99 -12.95
CA SER A 69 20.11 -20.32 -12.39
C SER A 69 18.80 -21.09 -12.31
N ASN A 70 18.56 -21.95 -13.30
CA ASN A 70 17.34 -22.72 -13.45
C ASN A 70 17.35 -23.99 -12.58
N THR A 71 17.11 -23.83 -11.28
CA THR A 71 17.01 -24.92 -10.30
C THR A 71 15.59 -25.08 -9.79
N ASP A 72 15.21 -26.26 -9.32
CA ASP A 72 13.87 -26.51 -8.75
C ASP A 72 13.53 -25.56 -7.60
N LYS A 73 14.54 -25.19 -6.79
CA LYS A 73 14.41 -24.20 -5.73
C LYS A 73 14.01 -22.83 -6.29
N ASN A 74 14.70 -22.37 -7.34
CA ASN A 74 14.45 -21.06 -7.93
C ASN A 74 13.13 -21.02 -8.71
N ILE A 75 12.79 -22.11 -9.42
CA ILE A 75 11.49 -22.27 -10.07
C ILE A 75 10.36 -22.18 -9.03
N SER A 76 10.51 -22.89 -7.91
CA SER A 76 9.53 -22.85 -6.82
C SER A 76 9.40 -21.46 -6.21
N ALA A 77 10.52 -20.74 -6.04
CA ALA A 77 10.53 -19.37 -5.55
C ALA A 77 9.80 -18.41 -6.49
N VAL A 78 9.98 -18.55 -7.81
CA VAL A 78 9.24 -17.77 -8.82
C VAL A 78 7.75 -18.05 -8.77
N LYS A 79 7.36 -19.33 -8.70
CA LYS A 79 5.94 -19.71 -8.64
C LYS A 79 5.28 -19.16 -7.38
N ALA A 80 5.92 -19.32 -6.23
CA ALA A 80 5.41 -18.80 -4.95
C ALA A 80 5.24 -17.28 -4.98
N SER A 81 6.25 -16.53 -5.40
CA SER A 81 6.15 -15.06 -5.48
C SER A 81 5.20 -14.60 -6.58
N GLY A 82 5.10 -15.33 -7.70
CA GLY A 82 4.16 -15.06 -8.78
C GLY A 82 2.69 -15.24 -8.37
N TYR A 83 2.38 -16.26 -7.58
CA TYR A 83 1.03 -16.43 -7.03
C TYR A 83 0.68 -15.34 -6.01
N ALA A 84 1.67 -14.82 -5.27
CA ALA A 84 1.48 -13.70 -4.35
C ALA A 84 1.18 -12.38 -5.05
N VAL A 85 1.51 -12.24 -6.34
CA VAL A 85 1.19 -11.05 -7.16
C VAL A 85 -0.29 -11.02 -7.57
N LEU A 86 -0.93 -12.19 -7.74
CA LEU A 86 -2.28 -12.30 -8.32
C LEU A 86 -3.36 -11.42 -7.64
N PRO A 87 -3.39 -11.24 -6.31
CA PRO A 87 -4.38 -10.39 -5.64
C PRO A 87 -4.27 -8.90 -5.99
N TYR A 88 -3.15 -8.47 -6.57
CA TYR A 88 -2.84 -7.06 -6.84
C TYR A 88 -2.92 -6.68 -8.31
N ILE A 89 -3.21 -7.63 -9.20
CA ILE A 89 -3.40 -7.39 -10.63
C ILE A 89 -4.88 -7.51 -11.01
N GLN A 90 -5.24 -7.10 -12.22
CA GLN A 90 -6.63 -7.17 -12.67
C GLN A 90 -7.02 -8.59 -13.05
N ASN A 91 -8.29 -8.94 -12.88
CA ASN A 91 -8.79 -10.29 -13.16
C ASN A 91 -8.51 -10.75 -14.60
N GLU A 92 -8.60 -9.83 -15.57
CA GLU A 92 -8.28 -10.08 -16.99
C GLU A 92 -6.80 -10.44 -17.23
N ASP A 93 -5.91 -9.96 -16.36
CA ASP A 93 -4.46 -10.12 -16.46
C ASP A 93 -3.96 -11.40 -15.73
N ILE A 94 -4.80 -12.04 -14.91
CA ILE A 94 -4.46 -13.24 -14.14
C ILE A 94 -4.03 -14.39 -15.06
N GLU A 95 -4.73 -14.59 -16.17
CA GLU A 95 -4.43 -15.71 -17.08
C GLU A 95 -3.08 -15.52 -17.77
N VAL A 96 -2.76 -14.28 -18.15
CA VAL A 96 -1.44 -13.91 -18.72
C VAL A 96 -0.32 -14.21 -17.71
N MET A 97 -0.53 -13.88 -16.44
CA MET A 97 0.44 -14.18 -15.38
C MET A 97 0.59 -15.70 -15.18
N LYS A 98 -0.50 -16.48 -15.15
CA LYS A 98 -0.43 -17.94 -15.03
C LYS A 98 0.32 -18.59 -16.19
N ILE A 99 0.07 -18.14 -17.42
CA ILE A 99 0.78 -18.58 -18.62
C ILE A 99 2.28 -18.26 -18.51
N PHE A 100 2.64 -17.12 -17.94
CA PHE A 100 4.05 -16.82 -17.68
C PHE A 100 4.66 -17.80 -16.65
N LEU A 101 3.98 -18.02 -15.51
CA LEU A 101 4.47 -18.90 -14.45
C LEU A 101 4.59 -20.36 -14.89
N SER A 102 3.75 -20.81 -15.82
CA SER A 102 3.82 -22.18 -16.37
C SER A 102 5.04 -22.42 -17.26
N ARG A 103 5.69 -21.36 -17.77
CA ARG A 103 6.91 -21.48 -18.58
C ARG A 103 8.14 -21.85 -17.76
N PHE A 104 8.09 -21.64 -16.44
CA PHE A 104 9.18 -22.03 -15.53
C PHE A 104 9.13 -23.53 -15.23
N GLY A 105 10.23 -24.22 -15.56
CA GLY A 105 10.40 -25.66 -15.39
C GLY A 105 10.38 -26.48 -16.69
N TYR A 106 10.31 -25.84 -17.86
CA TYR A 106 10.41 -26.49 -19.16
C TYR A 106 11.65 -26.03 -19.92
N GLY A 107 12.60 -26.94 -20.15
CA GLY A 107 13.76 -26.72 -21.02
C GLY A 107 14.68 -25.58 -20.56
N ASN A 108 15.97 -25.66 -20.90
CA ASN A 108 16.90 -24.56 -20.63
C ASN A 108 17.69 -24.22 -21.89
N THR A 109 17.00 -24.15 -23.03
CA THR A 109 17.63 -23.69 -24.27
C THR A 109 17.69 -22.16 -24.31
N ASN A 110 18.70 -21.62 -24.98
CA ASN A 110 18.83 -20.17 -25.19
C ASN A 110 17.59 -19.55 -25.86
N ALA A 111 16.88 -20.31 -26.71
CA ALA A 111 15.66 -19.84 -27.37
C ALA A 111 14.47 -19.74 -26.42
N GLU A 112 14.29 -20.70 -25.51
CA GLU A 112 13.25 -20.68 -24.49
C GLU A 112 13.48 -19.56 -23.48
N GLN A 113 14.72 -19.36 -23.04
CA GLN A 113 15.09 -18.26 -22.15
C GLN A 113 14.78 -16.91 -22.80
N LYS A 114 15.17 -16.71 -24.06
CA LYS A 114 14.86 -15.48 -24.80
C LYS A 114 13.35 -15.26 -24.94
N SER A 115 12.60 -16.31 -25.22
CA SER A 115 11.12 -16.26 -25.29
C SER A 115 10.48 -15.90 -23.93
N LEU A 116 11.04 -16.40 -22.83
CA LEU A 116 10.62 -16.08 -21.47
C LEU A 116 10.88 -14.60 -21.15
N GLU A 117 12.09 -14.11 -21.44
CA GLU A 117 12.48 -12.71 -21.25
C GLU A 117 11.61 -11.77 -22.08
N THR A 118 11.36 -12.10 -23.36
CA THR A 118 10.43 -11.33 -24.21
C THR A 118 9.03 -11.29 -23.63
N TYR A 119 8.50 -12.42 -23.14
CA TYR A 119 7.17 -12.45 -22.53
C TYR A 119 7.10 -11.65 -21.21
N LEU A 120 8.16 -11.70 -20.41
CA LEU A 120 8.28 -10.87 -19.20
C LEU A 120 8.17 -9.39 -19.56
N ILE A 121 8.95 -8.93 -20.54
CA ILE A 121 9.02 -7.53 -20.95
C ILE A 121 7.71 -7.08 -21.62
N ASP A 122 7.17 -7.87 -22.54
CA ASP A 122 6.06 -7.45 -23.40
C ASP A 122 4.68 -7.61 -22.74
N LYS A 123 4.56 -8.50 -21.75
CA LYS A 123 3.26 -8.86 -21.14
C LYS A 123 3.24 -8.63 -19.65
N VAL A 124 4.20 -9.15 -18.91
CA VAL A 124 4.15 -9.17 -17.45
C VAL A 124 4.50 -7.81 -16.85
N LEU A 125 5.57 -7.15 -17.29
CA LEU A 125 5.95 -5.83 -16.79
C LEU A 125 4.85 -4.76 -16.98
N PRO A 126 4.16 -4.67 -18.13
CA PRO A 126 3.02 -3.78 -18.29
C PRO A 126 1.89 -4.01 -17.27
N ILE A 127 1.59 -5.27 -16.95
CA ILE A 127 0.55 -5.61 -15.94
C ILE A 127 0.96 -5.11 -14.56
N LEU A 128 2.22 -5.32 -14.16
CA LEU A 128 2.74 -4.84 -12.88
C LEU A 128 2.71 -3.31 -12.82
N ASN A 129 3.17 -2.63 -13.87
CA ASN A 129 3.18 -1.16 -13.94
C ASN A 129 1.76 -0.57 -13.89
N LYS A 130 0.81 -1.12 -14.67
CA LYS A 130 -0.62 -0.74 -14.64
C LYS A 130 -1.22 -0.87 -13.24
N SER A 131 -0.71 -1.79 -12.43
CA SER A 131 -1.17 -2.01 -11.05
C SER A 131 -0.53 -1.03 -10.07
N LEU A 132 0.71 -0.61 -10.31
CA LEU A 132 1.39 0.42 -9.53
C LEU A 132 0.86 1.84 -9.80
N GLU A 133 0.46 2.14 -11.04
CA GLU A 133 -0.14 3.43 -11.42
C GLU A 133 -1.51 3.70 -10.76
N LYS A 134 -2.13 2.67 -10.17
CA LYS A 134 -3.42 2.74 -9.47
C LYS A 134 -3.29 2.91 -7.95
N LEU A 135 -2.07 2.96 -7.42
CA LEU A 135 -1.75 3.19 -6.01
C LEU A 135 -1.53 4.67 -5.74
#